data_AF-A0A7S1Z8Y0-F1
#
_entry.id   AF-A0A7S1Z8Y0-F1
#
_cell.length_a   1.000
_cell.length_b   1.000
_cell.length_c   1.000
_cell.angle_alpha   90.00
_cell.angle_beta   90.00
_cell.angle_gamma   90.00
#
_symmetry.space_group_name_H-M   'P 1'
#
loop_
_entity.id
_entity.type
_entity.pdbx_description
1 polymer ?
#
loop_
_entity_poly.entity_id
_entity_poly.type
_entity_poly.pdbx_seq_one_letter_code
_entity_poly.pdbx_strand_id
1 'polypeptide(L)'
;SEKSEDRVKLRGVIGEEGERLVHLFGGIRRQCLMETVYETGSIREINVIPWNRQGERELYRCDTVEVIGRDAAYILMVTVADYLDQLTGCNAWKDIYQVDADDQVMLWPGSGKPGVAFHWLMKLAKAAAPYLLTVPELFEKCTAAITEEDETKARDSYWEVVRDDDMNTLSDKEKIEKLEVCLQLNRFVGEPHVLLAQIYFRNKQWEEAITHCKQGLVKMYALCTAWDKRMPWNEWVAFTRITWLRASRLVRGLLDFPRATNGLCRLEEMLDEIEDLERYAD
;
A
#
# COMPACT_ATOMS: atom_id res chain seq x y z
N SER A 1 25.34 -8.64 -0.18
CA SER A 1 26.19 -9.21 0.89
C SER A 1 26.12 -10.72 0.75
N GLU A 2 27.24 -11.33 0.38
CA GLU A 2 27.25 -12.59 -0.40
C GLU A 2 28.29 -13.59 0.13
N LYS A 3 28.52 -13.65 1.43
CA LYS A 3 29.27 -14.79 1.95
C LYS A 3 28.37 -16.02 1.82
N SER A 4 28.91 -17.13 1.29
CA SER A 4 28.21 -18.42 1.20
C SER A 4 27.51 -18.78 2.52
N GLU A 5 28.13 -18.42 3.64
CA GLU A 5 27.58 -18.57 5.00
C GLU A 5 26.27 -17.83 5.25
N ASP A 6 26.08 -16.62 4.71
CA ASP A 6 24.85 -15.84 4.92
C ASP A 6 23.68 -16.45 4.15
N ARG A 7 23.93 -16.96 2.94
CA ARG A 7 22.93 -17.71 2.15
C ARG A 7 22.55 -19.01 2.84
N VAL A 8 23.52 -19.73 3.42
CA VAL A 8 23.26 -20.95 4.19
C VAL A 8 22.40 -20.65 5.43
N LYS A 9 22.70 -19.58 6.16
CA LYS A 9 21.87 -19.13 7.30
C LYS A 9 20.45 -18.80 6.87
N LEU A 10 20.29 -18.00 5.81
CA LEU A 10 18.97 -17.64 5.28
C LEU A 10 18.20 -18.88 4.84
N ARG A 11 18.83 -19.79 4.11
CA ARG A 11 18.26 -21.09 3.72
C ARG A 11 17.77 -21.91 4.92
N GLY A 12 18.50 -21.85 6.05
CA GLY A 12 18.08 -22.49 7.29
C GLY A 12 16.78 -21.93 7.88
N VAL A 13 16.41 -20.69 7.57
CA VAL A 13 15.19 -20.02 8.06
C VAL A 13 14.03 -20.18 7.09
N ILE A 14 14.25 -19.93 5.80
CA ILE A 14 13.17 -19.87 4.79
C ILE A 14 13.12 -21.08 3.86
N GLY A 15 13.98 -22.08 4.10
CA GLY A 15 14.12 -23.26 3.26
C GLY A 15 14.89 -23.02 1.96
N GLU A 16 15.17 -24.11 1.25
CA GLU A 16 15.89 -24.08 -0.03
C GLU A 16 15.16 -23.28 -1.10
N GLU A 17 13.85 -23.50 -1.22
CA GLU A 17 13.04 -22.83 -2.23
C GLU A 17 12.87 -21.33 -1.96
N GLY A 18 12.65 -20.94 -0.71
CA GLY A 18 12.57 -19.54 -0.33
C GLY A 18 13.87 -18.80 -0.61
N GLU A 19 15.01 -19.42 -0.28
CA GLU A 19 16.33 -18.82 -0.55
C GLU A 19 16.61 -18.72 -2.05
N ARG A 20 16.23 -19.73 -2.85
CA ARG A 20 16.31 -19.68 -4.31
C ARG A 20 15.54 -18.50 -4.88
N LEU A 21 14.30 -18.28 -4.44
CA LEU A 21 13.45 -17.17 -4.90
C LEU A 21 14.02 -15.81 -4.48
N VAL A 22 14.53 -15.67 -3.25
CA VAL A 22 15.18 -14.43 -2.79
C VAL A 22 16.43 -14.13 -3.61
N HIS A 23 17.24 -15.15 -3.90
CA HIS A 23 18.42 -15.01 -4.74
C HIS A 23 18.04 -14.57 -6.17
N LEU A 24 17.03 -15.19 -6.77
CA LEU A 24 16.51 -14.79 -8.08
C LEU A 24 16.01 -13.34 -8.06
N PHE A 25 15.19 -12.96 -7.08
CA PHE A 25 14.64 -11.62 -6.96
C PHE A 25 15.73 -10.52 -6.97
N GLY A 26 16.82 -10.74 -6.24
CA GLY A 26 17.96 -9.81 -6.20
C GLY A 26 18.96 -9.94 -7.35
N GLY A 27 18.95 -11.07 -8.07
CA GLY A 27 19.93 -11.42 -9.08
C GLY A 27 19.50 -11.13 -10.52
N ILE A 28 18.21 -11.15 -10.83
CA ILE A 28 17.71 -11.04 -12.21
C ILE A 28 17.23 -9.64 -12.58
N ARG A 29 17.26 -9.31 -13.88
CA ARG A 29 16.68 -8.07 -14.43
C ARG A 29 15.15 -8.14 -14.46
N ARG A 30 14.53 -7.88 -13.30
CA ARG A 30 13.06 -7.94 -13.10
C ARG A 30 12.26 -7.08 -14.09
N GLN A 31 12.84 -5.98 -14.58
CA GLN A 31 12.21 -5.12 -15.59
C GLN A 31 11.76 -5.90 -16.84
N CYS A 32 12.51 -6.94 -17.27
CA CYS A 32 12.12 -7.76 -18.42
C CYS A 32 10.82 -8.55 -18.19
N LEU A 33 10.55 -8.97 -16.95
CA LEU A 33 9.27 -9.60 -16.60
C LEU A 33 8.14 -8.58 -16.65
N MET A 34 8.37 -7.38 -16.15
CA MET A 34 7.39 -6.30 -16.17
C MET A 34 7.03 -5.95 -17.62
N GLU A 35 8.03 -5.68 -18.47
CA GLU A 35 7.85 -5.37 -19.90
C GLU A 35 7.03 -6.45 -20.62
N THR A 36 7.34 -7.73 -20.39
CA THR A 36 6.58 -8.86 -20.96
C THR A 36 5.11 -8.79 -20.54
N VAL A 37 4.81 -8.51 -19.27
CA VAL A 37 3.44 -8.37 -18.79
C VAL A 37 2.75 -7.14 -19.39
N TYR A 38 3.45 -6.01 -19.56
CA TYR A 38 2.87 -4.84 -20.20
C TYR A 38 2.51 -5.08 -21.67
N GLU A 39 3.36 -5.78 -22.40
CA GLU A 39 3.17 -6.08 -23.83
C GLU A 39 2.09 -7.14 -24.06
N THR A 40 2.07 -8.18 -23.21
CA THR A 40 1.25 -9.39 -23.47
C THR A 40 0.07 -9.55 -22.54
N GLY A 41 0.04 -8.83 -21.41
CA GLY A 41 -0.97 -8.99 -20.36
C GLY A 41 -0.85 -10.28 -19.54
N SER A 42 0.22 -11.07 -19.72
CA SER A 42 0.36 -12.39 -19.07
C SER A 42 1.82 -12.71 -18.74
N ILE A 43 2.01 -13.70 -17.87
CA ILE A 43 3.32 -14.31 -17.58
C ILE A 43 3.47 -15.55 -18.44
N ARG A 44 4.65 -15.75 -19.04
CA ARG A 44 4.98 -16.95 -19.81
C ARG A 44 5.29 -18.13 -18.90
N GLU A 45 5.09 -19.35 -19.38
CA GLU A 45 5.45 -20.57 -18.63
C GLU A 45 6.94 -20.63 -18.29
N ILE A 46 7.79 -20.17 -19.22
CA ILE A 46 9.25 -20.03 -19.03
C ILE A 46 9.67 -18.65 -19.51
N ASN A 47 10.43 -17.95 -18.67
CA ASN A 47 10.91 -16.60 -18.93
C ASN A 47 12.45 -16.62 -18.91
N VAL A 48 13.09 -16.23 -20.01
CA VAL A 48 14.55 -16.14 -20.09
C VAL A 48 14.97 -14.72 -19.72
N ILE A 49 15.55 -14.55 -18.53
CA ILE A 49 15.85 -13.25 -17.94
C ILE A 49 17.36 -13.05 -17.77
N PRO A 50 17.93 -11.90 -18.16
CA PRO A 50 19.33 -11.60 -17.89
C PRO A 50 19.65 -11.51 -16.41
N TRP A 51 20.84 -11.97 -16.02
CA TRP A 51 21.41 -11.66 -14.71
C TRP A 51 21.79 -10.17 -14.62
N ASN A 52 21.52 -9.53 -13.48
CA ASN A 52 21.93 -8.16 -13.23
C ASN A 52 23.44 -8.07 -12.99
N ARG A 53 23.98 -8.94 -12.12
CA ARG A 53 25.37 -8.83 -11.65
C ARG A 53 26.30 -9.79 -12.37
N GLN A 54 27.57 -9.40 -12.39
CA GLN A 54 28.64 -10.14 -13.05
C GLN A 54 28.93 -11.48 -12.35
N GLY A 55 28.84 -11.52 -11.01
CA GLY A 55 29.11 -12.72 -10.23
C GLY A 55 28.20 -13.90 -10.61
N GLU A 56 26.90 -13.65 -10.82
CA GLU A 56 25.97 -14.70 -11.27
C GLU A 56 26.29 -15.17 -12.70
N ARG A 57 26.64 -14.26 -13.61
CA ARG A 57 27.06 -14.61 -14.98
C ARG A 57 28.28 -15.54 -14.99
N GLU A 58 29.27 -15.22 -14.16
CA GLU A 58 30.49 -16.03 -14.02
C GLU A 58 30.23 -17.38 -13.35
N LEU A 59 29.41 -17.40 -12.29
CA LEU A 59 29.07 -18.61 -11.55
C LEU A 59 28.33 -19.64 -12.42
N TYR A 60 27.31 -19.19 -13.16
CA TYR A 60 26.49 -20.07 -13.99
C TYR A 60 27.03 -20.22 -15.42
N ARG A 61 28.07 -19.45 -15.79
CA ARG A 61 28.64 -19.39 -17.15
C ARG A 61 27.56 -19.16 -18.21
N CYS A 62 26.58 -18.34 -17.88
CA CYS A 62 25.44 -18.00 -18.72
C CYS A 62 25.00 -16.57 -18.41
N ASP A 63 24.65 -15.81 -19.45
CA ASP A 63 24.19 -14.43 -19.28
C ASP A 63 22.74 -14.33 -18.79
N THR A 64 21.99 -15.43 -18.91
CA THR A 64 20.57 -15.50 -18.62
C THR A 64 20.23 -16.68 -17.69
N VAL A 65 19.03 -16.64 -17.14
CA VAL A 65 18.43 -17.70 -16.35
C VAL A 65 16.98 -17.91 -16.76
N GLU A 66 16.56 -19.17 -16.74
CA GLU A 66 15.15 -19.53 -16.91
C GLU A 66 14.40 -19.37 -15.60
N VAL A 67 13.30 -18.62 -15.65
CA VAL A 67 12.40 -18.39 -14.53
C VAL A 67 11.02 -18.91 -14.93
N ILE A 68 10.55 -19.97 -14.26
CA ILE A 68 9.24 -20.55 -14.53
C ILE A 68 8.12 -19.56 -14.14
N GLY A 69 6.95 -19.67 -14.77
CA GLY A 69 5.85 -18.72 -14.60
C GLY A 69 5.41 -18.53 -13.15
N ARG A 70 5.45 -19.61 -12.33
CA ARG A 70 5.17 -19.54 -10.90
C ARG A 70 6.17 -18.67 -10.14
N ASP A 71 7.46 -18.83 -10.39
CA ASP A 71 8.51 -18.03 -9.74
C ASP A 71 8.43 -16.57 -10.19
N ALA A 72 8.20 -16.36 -11.49
CA ALA A 72 7.99 -15.04 -12.05
C ALA A 72 6.79 -14.33 -11.39
N ALA A 73 5.69 -15.04 -11.14
CA ALA A 73 4.53 -14.50 -10.44
C ALA A 73 4.85 -14.09 -9.00
N TYR A 74 5.57 -14.91 -8.24
CA TYR A 74 6.01 -14.53 -6.89
C TYR A 74 6.95 -13.32 -6.90
N ILE A 75 7.92 -13.29 -7.82
CA ILE A 75 8.85 -12.16 -7.99
C ILE A 75 8.09 -10.88 -8.33
N LEU A 76 7.08 -10.95 -9.22
CA LEU A 76 6.24 -9.81 -9.57
C LEU A 76 5.36 -9.36 -8.40
N MET A 77 4.80 -10.28 -7.60
CA MET A 77 4.02 -9.90 -6.42
C MET A 77 4.86 -9.23 -5.34
N VAL A 78 6.08 -9.72 -5.09
CA VAL A 78 7.02 -9.04 -4.18
C VAL A 78 7.41 -7.68 -4.76
N THR A 79 7.55 -7.56 -6.08
CA THR A 79 7.79 -6.27 -6.75
C THR A 79 6.60 -5.33 -6.58
N VAL A 80 5.37 -5.81 -6.69
CA VAL A 80 4.16 -5.01 -6.42
C VAL A 80 4.17 -4.48 -4.99
N ALA A 81 4.45 -5.33 -4.01
CA ALA A 81 4.54 -4.95 -2.60
C ALA A 81 5.66 -3.92 -2.36
N ASP A 82 6.85 -4.14 -2.93
CA ASP A 82 8.02 -3.25 -2.84
C ASP A 82 7.70 -1.84 -3.37
N TYR A 83 7.05 -1.76 -4.54
CA TYR A 83 6.64 -0.48 -5.10
C TYR A 83 5.56 0.18 -4.24
N LEU A 84 4.52 -0.54 -3.82
CA LEU A 84 3.48 0.03 -2.95
C LEU A 84 4.05 0.56 -1.63
N ASP A 85 5.07 -0.10 -1.07
CA ASP A 85 5.70 0.34 0.18
C ASP A 85 6.59 1.58 0.01
N GLN A 86 7.13 1.81 -1.18
CA GLN A 86 8.00 2.95 -1.47
C GLN A 86 7.32 4.08 -2.25
N LEU A 87 6.04 3.93 -2.62
CA LEU A 87 5.36 4.82 -3.56
C LEU A 87 5.05 6.19 -2.94
N THR A 88 5.92 7.16 -3.20
CA THR A 88 5.70 8.58 -2.93
C THR A 88 5.88 9.38 -4.23
N GLY A 89 5.45 10.63 -4.23
CA GLY A 89 5.63 11.58 -5.32
C GLY A 89 7.05 12.11 -5.47
N CYS A 90 7.98 11.69 -4.59
CA CYS A 90 9.41 11.97 -4.66
C CYS A 90 10.16 10.67 -4.34
N ASN A 91 10.61 9.97 -5.38
CA ASN A 91 11.40 8.75 -5.25
C ASN A 91 12.89 9.09 -5.23
N ALA A 92 13.60 8.72 -4.16
CA ALA A 92 15.03 9.02 -4.01
C ALA A 92 15.87 8.51 -5.19
N TRP A 93 15.63 7.27 -5.63
CA TRP A 93 16.44 6.68 -6.69
C TRP A 93 16.19 7.37 -8.03
N LYS A 94 14.93 7.45 -8.46
CA LYS A 94 14.55 8.01 -9.75
C LYS A 94 14.69 9.53 -9.80
N ASP A 95 14.08 10.23 -8.86
CA ASP A 95 13.91 11.70 -8.94
C ASP A 95 15.08 12.47 -8.34
N ILE A 96 15.94 11.81 -7.54
CA ILE A 96 17.14 12.42 -6.94
C ILE A 96 18.43 11.90 -7.58
N TYR A 97 18.61 10.57 -7.69
CA TYR A 97 19.88 9.98 -8.13
C TYR A 97 20.00 9.65 -9.63
N GLN A 98 18.89 9.55 -10.37
CA GLN A 98 18.92 9.25 -11.82
C GLN A 98 18.69 10.48 -12.71
N VAL A 99 18.38 11.64 -12.12
CA VAL A 99 18.23 12.90 -12.84
C VAL A 99 19.50 13.70 -12.62
N ASP A 100 20.35 13.77 -13.64
CA ASP A 100 21.48 14.72 -13.70
C ASP A 100 21.02 15.93 -14.53
N ALA A 101 20.21 16.80 -13.94
CA ALA A 101 19.70 18.00 -14.61
C ALA A 101 20.04 19.25 -13.79
N ASP A 102 20.57 20.28 -14.47
CA ASP A 102 20.98 21.54 -13.83
C ASP A 102 19.81 22.29 -13.16
N ASP A 103 18.57 21.99 -13.53
CA ASP A 103 17.33 22.57 -13.01
C ASP A 103 16.59 21.67 -12.00
N GLN A 104 17.25 20.60 -11.52
CA GLN A 104 16.68 19.74 -10.49
C GLN A 104 16.59 20.47 -9.14
N VAL A 105 15.39 20.94 -8.81
CA VAL A 105 15.10 21.67 -7.55
C VAL A 105 14.44 20.82 -6.47
N MET A 106 14.13 19.55 -6.75
CA MET A 106 13.44 18.68 -5.81
C MET A 106 14.38 18.21 -4.69
N LEU A 107 13.96 18.37 -3.44
CA LEU A 107 14.66 17.83 -2.27
C LEU A 107 13.98 16.55 -1.79
N TRP A 108 14.78 15.60 -1.33
CA TRP A 108 14.28 14.43 -0.60
C TRP A 108 13.94 14.81 0.87
N PRO A 109 12.83 14.32 1.46
CA PRO A 109 11.86 13.34 0.95
C PRO A 109 10.67 13.94 0.18
N GLY A 110 10.75 15.19 -0.27
CA GLY A 110 9.65 15.91 -0.89
C GLY A 110 8.53 16.23 0.11
N SER A 111 7.31 16.38 -0.38
CA SER A 111 6.13 16.73 0.45
C SER A 111 5.42 15.51 1.06
N GLY A 112 5.85 14.29 0.75
CA GLY A 112 5.14 13.07 1.13
C GLY A 112 3.86 12.82 0.32
N LYS A 113 3.61 13.57 -0.77
CA LYS A 113 2.48 13.36 -1.69
C LYS A 113 2.44 11.90 -2.14
N PRO A 114 1.29 11.20 -2.14
CA PRO A 114 1.24 9.84 -2.67
C PRO A 114 1.66 9.79 -4.14
N GLY A 115 2.41 8.74 -4.49
CA GLY A 115 2.79 8.46 -5.87
C GLY A 115 1.65 7.86 -6.69
N VAL A 116 1.83 7.77 -8.00
CA VAL A 116 0.87 7.22 -8.97
C VAL A 116 1.52 6.03 -9.66
N ALA A 117 0.99 4.83 -9.40
CA ALA A 117 1.49 3.57 -9.96
C ALA A 117 0.47 2.41 -9.96
N PHE A 118 -0.68 2.55 -9.30
CA PHE A 118 -1.69 1.49 -9.19
C PHE A 118 -2.13 1.00 -10.58
N HIS A 119 -2.31 1.91 -11.54
CA HIS A 119 -2.73 1.58 -12.90
C HIS A 119 -1.84 0.54 -13.61
N TRP A 120 -0.56 0.45 -13.24
CA TRP A 120 0.33 -0.56 -13.76
C TRP A 120 0.67 -1.68 -12.79
N LEU A 121 0.71 -1.40 -11.48
CA LEU A 121 0.85 -2.44 -10.45
C LEU A 121 -0.30 -3.45 -10.51
N MET A 122 -1.52 -2.99 -10.80
CA MET A 122 -2.68 -3.85 -11.01
C MET A 122 -2.51 -4.79 -12.20
N LYS A 123 -1.84 -4.36 -13.28
CA LYS A 123 -1.55 -5.24 -14.43
C LYS A 123 -0.61 -6.38 -14.04
N LEU A 124 0.42 -6.07 -13.26
CA LEU A 124 1.34 -7.07 -12.73
C LEU A 124 0.64 -8.05 -11.79
N ALA A 125 -0.13 -7.54 -10.84
CA ALA A 125 -0.89 -8.35 -9.90
C ALA A 125 -1.88 -9.29 -10.63
N LYS A 126 -2.60 -8.77 -11.63
CA LYS A 126 -3.54 -9.54 -12.44
C LYS A 126 -2.86 -10.64 -13.26
N ALA A 127 -1.70 -10.37 -13.84
CA ALA A 127 -0.94 -11.37 -14.57
C ALA A 127 -0.34 -12.45 -13.65
N ALA A 128 0.00 -12.11 -12.41
CA ALA A 128 0.52 -13.04 -11.42
C ALA A 128 -0.56 -13.94 -10.81
N ALA A 129 -1.77 -13.44 -10.61
CA ALA A 129 -2.84 -14.11 -9.87
C ALA A 129 -3.09 -15.59 -10.24
N PRO A 130 -3.11 -16.01 -11.54
CA PRO A 130 -3.34 -17.41 -11.91
C PRO A 130 -2.27 -18.40 -11.43
N TYR A 131 -1.09 -17.91 -11.05
CA TYR A 131 0.05 -18.73 -10.65
C TYR A 131 0.26 -18.76 -9.13
N LEU A 132 -0.48 -17.95 -8.37
CA LEU A 132 -0.34 -17.85 -6.92
C LEU A 132 -1.09 -18.99 -6.22
N LEU A 133 -0.50 -19.54 -5.17
CA LEU A 133 -1.17 -20.50 -4.30
C LEU A 133 -2.39 -19.88 -3.61
N THR A 134 -2.24 -18.62 -3.18
CA THR A 134 -3.30 -17.82 -2.55
C THR A 134 -3.27 -16.44 -3.18
N VAL A 135 -4.40 -16.01 -3.73
CA VAL A 135 -4.54 -14.66 -4.30
C VAL A 135 -4.83 -13.68 -3.17
N PRO A 136 -4.05 -12.59 -3.01
CA PRO A 136 -4.27 -11.61 -1.95
C PRO A 136 -5.54 -10.80 -2.20
N GLU A 137 -6.16 -10.24 -1.16
CA GLU A 137 -7.36 -9.39 -1.28
C GLU A 137 -7.08 -8.03 -1.98
N LEU A 138 -5.81 -7.70 -2.20
CA LEU A 138 -5.34 -6.54 -2.95
C LEU A 138 -6.04 -6.41 -4.32
N PHE A 139 -6.52 -5.21 -4.64
CA PHE A 139 -7.14 -4.86 -5.94
C PHE A 139 -8.27 -5.82 -6.37
N GLU A 140 -9.19 -6.15 -5.45
CA GLU A 140 -10.28 -7.11 -5.69
C GLU A 140 -9.75 -8.46 -6.17
N LYS A 141 -8.90 -9.07 -5.36
CA LYS A 141 -8.24 -10.34 -5.71
C LYS A 141 -7.45 -10.26 -7.01
N CYS A 142 -6.76 -9.13 -7.19
CA CYS A 142 -5.93 -8.83 -8.36
C CYS A 142 -6.71 -8.81 -9.69
N THR A 143 -8.03 -8.59 -9.67
CA THR A 143 -8.85 -8.59 -10.89
C THR A 143 -9.16 -7.19 -11.41
N ALA A 144 -9.10 -6.18 -10.53
CA ALA A 144 -9.44 -4.81 -10.86
C ALA A 144 -8.43 -4.12 -11.78
N ALA A 145 -8.83 -2.95 -12.27
CA ALA A 145 -7.98 -2.03 -13.02
C ALA A 145 -8.39 -0.58 -12.73
N ILE A 146 -7.45 0.34 -12.89
CA ILE A 146 -7.63 1.78 -12.84
C ILE A 146 -6.82 2.42 -13.97
N THR A 147 -7.26 3.56 -14.48
CA THR A 147 -6.47 4.33 -15.45
C THR A 147 -5.48 5.23 -14.72
N GLU A 148 -4.37 5.59 -15.37
CA GLU A 148 -3.40 6.55 -14.82
C GLU A 148 -4.06 7.92 -14.59
N GLU A 149 -4.99 8.31 -15.47
CA GLU A 149 -5.74 9.57 -15.38
C GLU A 149 -6.63 9.60 -14.13
N ASP A 150 -7.43 8.55 -13.90
CA ASP A 150 -8.30 8.45 -12.73
C ASP A 150 -7.48 8.40 -11.44
N GLU A 151 -6.40 7.61 -11.42
CA GLU A 151 -5.50 7.53 -10.28
C GLU A 151 -4.90 8.91 -9.95
N THR A 152 -4.43 9.64 -10.96
CA THR A 152 -3.83 10.97 -10.80
C THR A 152 -4.85 11.97 -10.26
N LYS A 153 -6.06 12.00 -10.84
CA LYS A 153 -7.15 12.88 -10.39
C LYS A 153 -7.57 12.56 -8.96
N ALA A 154 -7.69 11.28 -8.62
CA ALA A 154 -8.02 10.85 -7.26
C ALA A 154 -6.97 11.34 -6.25
N ARG A 155 -5.69 11.13 -6.58
CA ARG A 155 -4.54 11.54 -5.78
C ARG A 155 -4.51 13.04 -5.59
N ASP A 156 -4.71 13.81 -6.65
CA ASP A 156 -4.69 15.28 -6.59
C ASP A 156 -5.85 15.83 -5.76
N SER A 157 -7.05 15.26 -5.91
CA SER A 157 -8.22 15.65 -5.12
C SER A 157 -8.03 15.43 -3.62
N TYR A 158 -7.49 14.26 -3.23
CA TYR A 158 -7.06 13.99 -1.85
C TYR A 158 -6.00 14.98 -1.37
N TRP A 159 -5.00 15.25 -2.22
CA TRP A 159 -3.86 16.09 -1.85
C TRP A 159 -4.25 17.55 -1.63
N GLU A 160 -5.25 18.06 -2.34
CA GLU A 160 -5.80 19.39 -2.09
C GLU A 160 -6.38 19.52 -0.68
N VAL A 161 -7.11 18.50 -0.21
CA VAL A 161 -7.63 18.48 1.17
C VAL A 161 -6.51 18.43 2.19
N VAL A 162 -5.52 17.57 1.94
CA VAL A 162 -4.35 17.43 2.81
C VAL A 162 -3.53 18.72 2.94
N ARG A 163 -3.33 19.44 1.82
CA ARG A 163 -2.55 20.68 1.82
C ARG A 163 -3.29 21.86 2.41
N ASP A 164 -4.62 21.79 2.45
CA ASP A 164 -5.44 22.85 3.03
C ASP A 164 -5.35 22.90 4.56
N ASP A 165 -4.80 21.89 5.23
CA ASP A 165 -4.85 21.79 6.69
C ASP A 165 -4.26 23.02 7.43
N ASP A 166 -3.18 23.59 6.92
CA ASP A 166 -2.56 24.80 7.51
C ASP A 166 -3.30 26.10 7.14
N MET A 167 -3.91 26.16 5.95
CA MET A 167 -4.51 27.38 5.40
C MET A 167 -6.00 27.49 5.73
N ASN A 168 -6.64 26.35 6.01
CA ASN A 168 -8.05 26.13 6.32
C ASN A 168 -8.98 26.95 5.41
N THR A 169 -8.72 26.90 4.11
CA THR A 169 -9.47 27.63 3.08
C THR A 169 -10.68 26.86 2.58
N LEU A 170 -10.65 25.52 2.66
CA LEU A 170 -11.77 24.67 2.26
C LEU A 170 -12.75 24.46 3.42
N SER A 171 -14.03 24.61 3.14
CA SER A 171 -15.10 24.20 4.04
C SER A 171 -15.15 22.66 4.18
N ASP A 172 -15.74 22.16 5.27
CA ASP A 172 -15.96 20.72 5.45
C ASP A 172 -16.72 20.09 4.28
N LYS A 173 -17.66 20.82 3.68
CA LYS A 173 -18.42 20.36 2.51
C LYS A 173 -17.50 20.14 1.30
N GLU A 174 -16.63 21.12 1.00
CA GLU A 174 -15.67 21.01 -0.11
C GLU A 174 -14.63 19.91 0.14
N LYS A 175 -14.21 19.73 1.40
CA LYS A 175 -13.32 18.62 1.80
C LYS A 175 -14.00 17.27 1.55
N ILE A 176 -15.27 17.11 1.94
CA ILE A 176 -16.05 15.90 1.67
C ILE A 176 -16.14 15.64 0.16
N GLU A 177 -16.56 16.62 -0.64
CA GLU A 177 -16.71 16.46 -2.10
C GLU A 177 -15.42 15.99 -2.77
N LYS A 178 -14.27 16.56 -2.38
CA LYS A 178 -12.96 16.14 -2.90
C LYS A 178 -12.57 14.72 -2.48
N LEU A 179 -12.80 14.36 -1.21
CA LEU A 179 -12.53 13.01 -0.73
C LEU A 179 -13.46 11.97 -1.39
N GLU A 180 -14.70 12.32 -1.67
CA GLU A 180 -15.64 11.48 -2.42
C GLU A 180 -15.19 11.28 -3.88
N VAL A 181 -14.75 12.35 -4.55
CA VAL A 181 -14.13 12.24 -5.89
C VAL A 181 -12.91 11.32 -5.87
N CYS A 182 -12.06 11.45 -4.84
CA CYS A 182 -10.93 10.54 -4.64
C CYS A 182 -11.39 9.08 -4.58
N LEU A 183 -12.40 8.76 -3.77
CA LEU A 183 -12.90 7.40 -3.58
C LEU A 183 -13.64 6.84 -4.79
N GLN A 184 -14.32 7.68 -5.56
CA GLN A 184 -14.98 7.28 -6.81
C GLN A 184 -13.96 6.85 -7.87
N LEU A 185 -12.85 7.58 -7.96
CA LEU A 185 -11.80 7.34 -8.96
C LEU A 185 -10.79 6.28 -8.50
N ASN A 186 -10.42 6.26 -7.22
CA ASN A 186 -9.52 5.29 -6.60
C ASN A 186 -10.14 4.68 -5.34
N ARG A 187 -10.91 3.60 -5.52
CA ARG A 187 -11.60 2.90 -4.44
C ARG A 187 -10.72 1.97 -3.59
N PHE A 188 -9.41 1.92 -3.81
CA PHE A 188 -8.52 0.94 -3.18
C PHE A 188 -7.75 1.49 -1.97
N VAL A 189 -7.89 2.79 -1.69
CA VAL A 189 -7.14 3.48 -0.64
C VAL A 189 -8.01 3.78 0.58
N GLY A 190 -7.45 3.65 1.79
CA GLY A 190 -8.20 3.75 3.04
C GLY A 190 -8.20 5.17 3.64
N GLU A 191 -7.15 5.93 3.40
CA GLU A 191 -6.87 7.23 4.03
C GLU A 191 -7.95 8.27 3.77
N PRO A 192 -8.53 8.41 2.55
CA PRO A 192 -9.64 9.33 2.34
C PRO A 192 -10.87 8.98 3.20
N HIS A 193 -11.13 7.69 3.45
CA HIS A 193 -12.19 7.29 4.38
C HIS A 193 -11.87 7.73 5.81
N VAL A 194 -10.62 7.66 6.26
CA VAL A 194 -10.23 8.13 7.60
C VAL A 194 -10.48 9.63 7.76
N LEU A 195 -10.14 10.42 6.74
CA LEU A 195 -10.39 11.86 6.76
C LEU A 195 -11.90 12.18 6.74
N LEU A 196 -12.69 11.47 5.91
CA LEU A 196 -14.15 11.59 5.93
C LEU A 196 -14.72 11.23 7.30
N ALA A 197 -14.25 10.14 7.92
CA ALA A 197 -14.70 9.74 9.25
C ALA A 197 -14.42 10.82 10.30
N GLN A 198 -13.28 11.50 10.24
CA GLN A 198 -12.99 12.62 11.14
C GLN A 198 -13.92 13.81 10.93
N ILE A 199 -14.23 14.16 9.68
CA ILE A 199 -15.16 15.25 9.36
C ILE A 199 -16.56 14.90 9.88
N TYR A 200 -17.08 13.72 9.56
CA TYR A 200 -18.38 13.28 10.05
C TYR A 200 -18.43 13.20 11.58
N PHE A 201 -17.37 12.70 12.22
CA PHE A 201 -17.28 12.63 13.67
C PHE A 201 -17.38 14.03 14.31
N ARG A 202 -16.65 15.03 13.80
CA ARG A 202 -16.70 16.42 14.33
C ARG A 202 -18.09 17.04 14.15
N ASN A 203 -18.76 16.69 13.05
CA ASN A 203 -20.10 17.16 12.70
C ASN A 203 -21.21 16.37 13.41
N LYS A 204 -20.85 15.47 14.34
CA LYS A 204 -21.76 14.62 15.12
C LYS A 204 -22.60 13.67 14.26
N GLN A 205 -22.11 13.35 13.08
CA GLN A 205 -22.66 12.35 12.16
C GLN A 205 -21.94 11.03 12.42
N TRP A 206 -22.26 10.39 13.54
CA TRP A 206 -21.44 9.30 14.08
C TRP A 206 -21.61 8.01 13.26
N GLU A 207 -22.80 7.74 12.76
CA GLU A 207 -23.12 6.59 11.93
C GLU A 207 -22.35 6.62 10.59
N GLU A 208 -22.26 7.78 9.95
CA GLU A 208 -21.44 8.00 8.77
C GLU A 208 -19.95 7.84 9.10
N ALA A 209 -19.49 8.37 10.23
CA ALA A 209 -18.11 8.20 10.68
C ALA A 209 -17.75 6.71 10.88
N ILE A 210 -18.64 5.92 11.48
CA ILE A 210 -18.49 4.46 11.64
C ILE A 210 -18.36 3.78 10.28
N THR A 211 -19.24 4.12 9.34
CA THR A 211 -19.25 3.54 7.99
C THR A 211 -17.92 3.77 7.28
N HIS A 212 -17.40 5.01 7.33
CA HIS A 212 -16.10 5.32 6.75
C HIS A 212 -14.94 4.65 7.49
N CYS A 213 -14.97 4.54 8.83
CA CYS A 213 -13.93 3.81 9.55
C CYS A 213 -13.84 2.34 9.12
N LYS A 214 -14.98 1.65 9.03
CA LYS A 214 -15.03 0.25 8.55
C LYS A 214 -14.43 0.13 7.14
N GLN A 215 -14.85 1.01 6.23
CA GLN A 215 -14.37 1.02 4.85
C GLN A 215 -12.87 1.35 4.73
N GLY A 216 -12.37 2.24 5.58
CA GLY A 216 -10.95 2.58 5.66
C GLY A 216 -10.10 1.39 6.11
N LEU A 217 -10.50 0.72 7.20
CA LEU A 217 -9.79 -0.45 7.73
C LEU A 217 -9.72 -1.60 6.73
N VAL A 218 -10.85 -1.94 6.08
CA VAL A 218 -10.86 -2.99 5.04
C VAL A 218 -9.83 -2.72 3.94
N LYS A 219 -9.73 -1.47 3.47
CA LYS A 219 -8.79 -1.08 2.42
C LYS A 219 -7.34 -1.07 2.91
N MET A 220 -7.10 -0.59 4.13
CA MET A 220 -5.77 -0.62 4.75
C MET A 220 -5.26 -2.05 4.97
N TYR A 221 -6.14 -2.98 5.38
CA TYR A 221 -5.80 -4.39 5.53
C TYR A 221 -5.59 -5.09 4.18
N ALA A 222 -6.33 -4.71 3.14
CA ALA A 222 -6.10 -5.25 1.80
C ALA A 222 -4.79 -4.75 1.17
N LEU A 223 -4.42 -3.49 1.44
CA LEU A 223 -3.22 -2.87 0.88
C LEU A 223 -1.95 -3.23 1.68
N CYS A 224 -2.06 -3.50 2.98
CA CYS A 224 -0.96 -3.80 3.92
C CYS A 224 0.16 -2.75 4.00
N THR A 225 -0.08 -1.54 3.46
CA THR A 225 0.79 -0.38 3.56
C THR A 225 -0.07 0.88 3.49
N ALA A 226 0.45 2.00 4.01
CA ALA A 226 -0.15 3.30 3.80
C ALA A 226 0.04 3.75 2.34
N TRP A 227 -0.99 4.35 1.75
CA TRP A 227 -0.90 5.13 0.53
C TRP A 227 -0.36 6.54 0.83
N ASP A 228 -0.79 7.14 1.94
CA ASP A 228 -0.21 8.39 2.46
C ASP A 228 0.88 8.08 3.50
N LYS A 229 2.13 8.19 3.06
CA LYS A 229 3.33 7.83 3.82
C LYS A 229 3.75 8.86 4.87
N ARG A 230 3.04 9.99 5.00
CA ARG A 230 3.33 10.98 6.06
C ARG A 230 3.08 10.41 7.45
N MET A 231 2.19 9.42 7.54
CA MET A 231 1.95 8.64 8.74
C MET A 231 2.21 7.15 8.46
N PRO A 232 2.85 6.43 9.39
CA PRO A 232 2.99 4.97 9.29
C PRO A 232 1.63 4.27 9.23
N TRP A 233 1.58 3.12 8.55
CA TRP A 233 0.35 2.33 8.40
C TRP A 233 -0.30 1.97 9.74
N ASN A 234 0.49 1.60 10.74
CA ASN A 234 -0.02 1.24 12.06
C ASN A 234 -0.68 2.44 12.77
N GLU A 235 -0.21 3.67 12.52
CA GLU A 235 -0.81 4.88 13.07
C GLU A 235 -2.14 5.21 12.39
N TRP A 236 -2.22 5.04 11.06
CA TRP A 236 -3.49 5.16 10.33
C TRP A 236 -4.54 4.16 10.85
N VAL A 237 -4.15 2.90 11.03
CA VAL A 237 -5.04 1.85 11.56
C VAL A 237 -5.46 2.16 13.00
N ALA A 238 -4.52 2.52 13.87
CA ALA A 238 -4.81 2.84 15.27
C ALA A 238 -5.76 4.03 15.40
N PHE A 239 -5.50 5.10 14.65
CA PHE A 239 -6.35 6.30 14.64
C PHE A 239 -7.78 5.97 14.16
N THR A 240 -7.89 5.14 13.11
CA THR A 240 -9.19 4.73 12.55
C THR A 240 -9.98 3.88 13.55
N ARG A 241 -9.33 2.91 14.21
CA ARG A 241 -9.95 2.10 15.28
C ARG A 241 -10.43 2.94 16.45
N ILE A 242 -9.63 3.91 16.89
CA ILE A 242 -10.02 4.83 17.96
C ILE A 242 -11.24 5.67 17.54
N THR A 243 -11.24 6.21 16.32
CA THR A 243 -12.37 7.00 15.81
C THR A 243 -13.64 6.15 15.74
N TRP A 244 -13.53 4.91 15.26
CA TRP A 244 -14.63 3.96 15.20
C TRP A 244 -15.19 3.63 16.59
N LEU A 245 -14.32 3.35 17.55
CA LEU A 245 -14.74 3.11 18.94
C LEU A 245 -15.52 4.29 19.49
N ARG A 246 -14.95 5.51 19.39
CA ARG A 246 -15.57 6.73 19.92
C ARG A 246 -16.94 6.97 19.29
N ALA A 247 -17.03 6.84 17.96
CA ALA A 247 -18.29 7.03 17.24
C ALA A 247 -19.34 5.98 17.67
N SER A 248 -18.95 4.70 17.76
CA SER A 248 -19.83 3.61 18.18
C SER A 248 -20.32 3.75 19.61
N ARG A 249 -19.50 4.31 20.50
CA ARG A 249 -19.90 4.62 21.88
C ARG A 249 -20.92 5.76 21.92
N LEU A 250 -20.68 6.84 21.17
CA LEU A 250 -21.59 7.99 21.12
C LEU A 250 -22.97 7.64 20.54
N VAL A 251 -23.03 6.81 19.50
CA VAL A 251 -24.31 6.26 18.97
C VAL A 251 -25.09 5.50 20.04
N ARG A 252 -24.38 4.77 20.92
CA ARG A 252 -24.98 4.04 22.07
C ARG A 252 -25.31 4.94 23.26
N GLY A 253 -25.11 6.26 23.16
CA GLY A 253 -25.30 7.20 24.27
C GLY A 253 -24.25 7.11 25.38
N LEU A 254 -23.11 6.46 25.11
CA LEU A 254 -22.00 6.34 26.04
C LEU A 254 -21.01 7.52 25.90
N LEU A 255 -20.13 7.68 26.88
CA LEU A 255 -18.99 8.61 26.77
C LEU A 255 -18.01 8.17 25.69
N ASP A 256 -17.25 9.12 25.15
CA ASP A 256 -16.33 8.92 24.02
C ASP A 256 -15.29 7.82 24.26
N PHE A 257 -14.83 7.66 25.50
CA PHE A 257 -13.94 6.59 25.94
C PHE A 257 -14.47 5.91 27.21
N PRO A 258 -14.11 4.63 27.45
CA PRO A 258 -14.21 4.05 28.78
C PRO A 258 -13.22 4.79 29.71
N ARG A 259 -13.72 5.48 30.73
CA ARG A 259 -12.91 6.29 31.65
C ARG A 259 -13.04 5.78 33.07
N ALA A 260 -11.92 5.77 33.79
CA ALA A 260 -11.90 5.60 35.23
C ALA A 260 -12.43 6.86 35.94
N THR A 261 -12.71 6.76 37.24
CA THR A 261 -13.22 7.87 38.06
C THR A 261 -12.27 9.06 38.13
N ASN A 262 -10.97 8.84 37.88
CA ASN A 262 -9.94 9.88 37.78
C ASN A 262 -9.85 10.52 36.37
N GLY A 263 -10.74 10.15 35.43
CA GLY A 263 -10.80 10.70 34.08
C GLY A 263 -9.86 10.04 33.05
N LEU A 264 -8.96 9.17 33.49
CA LEU A 264 -8.05 8.44 32.60
C LEU A 264 -8.81 7.38 31.78
N CYS A 265 -8.40 7.19 30.52
CA CYS A 265 -8.93 6.12 29.69
C CYS A 265 -8.54 4.76 30.27
N ARG A 266 -9.50 3.82 30.32
CA ARG A 266 -9.25 2.43 30.67
C ARG A 266 -8.82 1.68 29.42
N LEU A 267 -7.52 1.52 29.25
CA LEU A 267 -6.94 0.98 28.02
C LEU A 267 -7.36 -0.47 27.74
N GLU A 268 -7.44 -1.33 28.75
CA GLU A 268 -7.87 -2.73 28.58
C GLU A 268 -9.32 -2.80 28.05
N GLU A 269 -10.26 -2.10 28.70
CA GLU A 269 -11.65 -2.01 28.24
C GLU A 269 -11.76 -1.41 26.82
N MET A 270 -10.90 -0.43 26.50
CA MET A 270 -10.85 0.18 25.17
C MET A 270 -10.41 -0.83 24.10
N LEU A 271 -9.40 -1.66 24.40
CA LEU A 271 -8.89 -2.68 23.48
C LEU A 271 -9.92 -3.80 23.30
N ASP A 272 -10.53 -4.28 24.38
CA ASP A 272 -11.59 -5.29 24.33
C ASP A 272 -12.76 -4.84 23.45
N GLU A 273 -13.22 -3.58 23.60
CA GLU A 273 -14.29 -3.05 22.76
C GLU A 273 -13.88 -2.88 21.30
N ILE A 274 -12.62 -2.54 21.00
CA ILE A 274 -12.13 -2.47 19.61
C ILE A 274 -12.12 -3.87 18.99
N GLU A 275 -11.66 -4.88 19.72
CA GLU A 275 -11.66 -6.28 19.26
C GLU A 275 -13.08 -6.79 19.00
N ASP A 276 -14.03 -6.46 19.88
CA ASP A 276 -15.44 -6.79 19.68
C ASP A 276 -16.02 -6.10 18.43
N LEU A 277 -15.73 -4.80 18.23
CA LEU A 277 -16.18 -4.08 17.03
C LEU A 277 -15.66 -4.73 15.75
N GLU A 278 -14.39 -5.12 15.71
CA GLU A 278 -13.80 -5.80 14.54
C GLU A 278 -14.36 -7.20 14.33
N ARG A 279 -14.67 -7.93 15.40
CA ARG A 279 -15.24 -9.28 15.31
C ARG A 279 -16.66 -9.28 14.74
N TYR A 280 -17.45 -8.24 15.01
CA TYR A 280 -18.83 -8.10 14.54
C TYR A 280 -18.96 -7.07 13.42
N ALA A 281 -17.90 -6.88 12.63
CA ALA A 281 -17.82 -5.83 11.62
C ALA A 281 -18.68 -6.05 10.37
N ASP A 282 -19.34 -7.21 10.25
CA ASP A 282 -20.20 -7.63 9.12
C ASP A 282 -21.07 -6.49 8.54
#